data_AF-A0A933A644-F1
#
_entry.id   AF-A0A933A644-F1
#
_cell.length_a   1.000
_cell.length_b   1.000
_cell.length_c   1.000
_cell.angle_alpha   90.00
_cell.angle_beta   90.00
_cell.angle_gamma   90.00
#
_symmetry.space_group_name_H-M   'P 1'
#
loop_
_entity.id
_entity.type
_entity.pdbx_description
1 polymer ?
#
loop_
_entity_poly.entity_id
_entity_poly.type
_entity_poly.pdbx_seq_one_letter_code
_entity_poly.pdbx_strand_id
1 'polypeptide(L)'
;MYKRWLRALQRATLRVDVFINRVYPSEWNPLYFTGGLGNLFLVVLVLSGIFIFLYYMPSIDSAHNSVSYLTERVPYGGLIRGIHRYAADGFMLAILLHLFRNWFTDRYLFSRDSPWISGMFLLGFAGFVGVNGYMMAWDDRGQALLAMTVRVLESINLRLPFLVITTHPLGFGGIEWVHVGRATADLLTAGPGIGEGTLVRLLYMHVVPASTLFLLLWWHYVRLRHPKIWPPATWVLFCLGAVTFFAAVVPAVSGTPAQPAGKPAAFPLDVFYLLPYWLLKFMGPVVVVVLGVAVFAYGFYIPYQMREEQIEPLRHAGKAIVIEPNCTGCELCYYDCPYNAIVMASSPRPGQTRAAANRKLVAIVLDSRCVECGICIGACPFQALELPQITEAQIQEKVLAACRT
;
A
#
# COMPACT_ATOMS: atom_id res chain seq x y z
N MET A 1 -12.29 -24.87 -0.40
CA MET A 1 -10.80 -24.83 -0.38
C MET A 1 -10.23 -23.47 0.03
N TYR A 2 -10.66 -22.35 -0.56
CA TYR A 2 -10.15 -20.99 -0.25
C TYR A 2 -10.16 -20.62 1.25
N LYS A 3 -11.29 -20.83 1.95
CA LYS A 3 -11.42 -20.59 3.40
C LYS A 3 -10.48 -21.42 4.28
N ARG A 4 -10.00 -22.58 3.80
CA ARG A 4 -9.06 -23.45 4.54
C ARG A 4 -7.62 -22.97 4.36
N TRP A 5 -7.30 -22.46 3.18
CA TRP A 5 -6.02 -21.82 2.86
C TRP A 5 -5.82 -20.51 3.64
N LEU A 6 -6.81 -19.60 3.64
CA LEU A 6 -6.73 -18.37 4.44
C LEU A 6 -6.54 -18.65 5.93
N ARG A 7 -7.30 -19.61 6.49
CA ARG A 7 -7.14 -20.05 7.89
C ARG A 7 -5.77 -20.70 8.17
N ALA A 8 -5.13 -21.31 7.19
CA ALA A 8 -3.77 -21.84 7.34
C ALA A 8 -2.74 -20.70 7.37
N LEU A 9 -2.87 -19.74 6.45
CA LEU A 9 -2.01 -18.55 6.39
C LEU A 9 -2.13 -17.68 7.64
N GLN A 10 -3.36 -17.41 8.09
CA GLN A 10 -3.62 -16.70 9.35
C GLN A 10 -2.97 -17.39 10.56
N ARG A 11 -3.05 -18.71 10.65
CA ARG A 11 -2.37 -19.47 11.71
C ARG A 11 -0.86 -19.39 11.61
N ALA A 12 -0.31 -19.39 10.39
CA ALA A 12 1.12 -19.25 10.18
C ALA A 12 1.62 -17.85 10.58
N THR A 13 0.94 -16.77 10.18
CA THR A 13 1.30 -15.40 10.56
C THR A 13 1.17 -15.17 12.06
N LEU A 14 0.14 -15.70 12.72
CA LEU A 14 0.02 -15.63 14.18
C LEU A 14 1.18 -16.34 14.89
N ARG A 15 1.64 -17.49 14.38
CA ARG A 15 2.83 -18.17 14.92
C ARG A 15 4.10 -17.32 14.76
N VAL A 16 4.25 -16.63 13.63
CA VAL A 16 5.36 -15.71 13.39
C VAL A 16 5.30 -14.52 14.36
N ASP A 17 4.13 -13.89 14.52
CA ASP A 17 3.94 -12.79 15.49
C ASP A 17 4.29 -13.24 16.91
N VAL A 18 3.82 -14.42 17.35
CA VAL A 18 4.13 -14.99 18.67
C VAL A 18 5.62 -15.30 18.81
N PHE A 19 6.25 -15.85 17.76
CA PHE A 19 7.68 -16.13 17.77
C PHE A 19 8.51 -14.85 17.90
N ILE A 20 8.19 -13.82 17.12
CA ILE A 20 8.88 -12.53 17.18
C ILE A 20 8.70 -11.89 18.56
N ASN A 21 7.48 -11.90 19.10
CA ASN A 21 7.20 -11.37 20.44
C ASN A 21 7.88 -12.16 21.57
N ARG A 22 8.34 -13.38 21.31
CA ARG A 22 9.14 -14.16 22.25
C ARG A 22 10.61 -13.74 22.24
N VAL A 23 11.12 -13.31 21.09
CA VAL A 23 12.52 -12.86 20.91
C VAL A 23 12.67 -11.38 21.24
N TYR A 24 11.68 -10.57 20.89
CA TYR A 24 11.65 -9.12 21.07
C TYR A 24 10.43 -8.70 21.86
N PRO A 25 10.52 -7.64 22.69
CA PRO A 25 9.34 -7.00 23.26
C PRO A 25 8.36 -6.61 22.15
N SER A 26 7.05 -6.69 22.42
CA SER A 26 5.99 -6.38 21.45
C SER A 26 6.11 -4.96 20.86
N GLU A 27 6.68 -4.02 21.61
CA GLU A 27 6.98 -2.65 21.19
C GLU A 27 8.01 -2.56 20.04
N TRP A 28 8.82 -3.62 19.86
CA TRP A 28 9.89 -3.69 18.87
C TRP A 28 9.56 -4.62 17.70
N ASN A 29 8.38 -5.23 17.68
CA ASN A 29 7.98 -6.11 16.59
C ASN A 29 7.78 -5.28 15.29
N PRO A 30 8.64 -5.46 14.25
CA PRO A 30 8.59 -4.65 13.03
C PRO A 30 7.28 -4.85 12.25
N LEU A 31 6.65 -6.02 12.42
CA LEU A 31 5.41 -6.35 11.73
C LEU A 31 4.25 -5.47 12.20
N TYR A 32 4.35 -4.81 13.36
CA TYR A 32 3.34 -3.88 13.86
C TYR A 32 3.48 -2.47 13.27
N PHE A 33 4.59 -2.18 12.59
CA PHE A 33 4.90 -0.87 12.04
C PHE A 33 5.06 -0.86 10.52
N THR A 34 4.56 -1.88 9.82
CA THR A 34 4.72 -2.02 8.35
C THR A 34 4.19 -0.82 7.56
N GLY A 35 3.07 -0.23 7.98
CA GLY A 35 2.56 1.01 7.37
C GLY A 35 3.44 2.23 7.66
N GLY A 36 3.98 2.34 8.89
CA GLY A 36 4.92 3.39 9.26
C GLY A 36 6.28 3.26 8.58
N LEU A 37 6.75 2.02 8.34
CA LEU A 37 7.93 1.74 7.51
C LEU A 37 7.71 2.16 6.06
N GLY A 38 6.50 1.93 5.51
CA GLY A 38 6.11 2.46 4.20
C GLY A 38 6.20 3.98 4.14
N ASN A 39 5.69 4.68 5.16
CA ASN A 39 5.82 6.14 5.27
C ASN A 39 7.29 6.60 5.36
N LEU A 40 8.12 5.93 6.17
CA LEU A 40 9.55 6.21 6.27
C LEU A 40 10.23 6.16 4.89
N PHE A 41 10.06 5.06 4.15
CA PHE A 41 10.68 4.92 2.83
C PHE A 41 10.12 5.92 1.81
N LEU A 42 8.83 6.24 1.87
CA LEU A 42 8.24 7.28 1.01
C LEU A 42 8.89 8.66 1.24
N VAL A 43 9.11 9.03 2.51
CA VAL A 43 9.82 10.29 2.84
C VAL A 43 11.26 10.26 2.31
N VAL A 44 11.98 9.14 2.50
CA VAL A 44 13.34 8.98 1.97
C VAL A 44 13.37 9.08 0.44
N LEU A 45 12.43 8.45 -0.24
CA LEU A 45 12.28 8.49 -1.69
C LEU A 45 12.07 9.92 -2.20
N VAL A 46 11.22 10.70 -1.53
CA VAL A 46 10.92 12.05 -1.97
C VAL A 46 12.09 12.99 -1.72
N LEU A 47 12.72 12.93 -0.54
CA LEU A 47 13.89 13.75 -0.25
C LEU A 47 15.06 13.44 -1.20
N SER A 48 15.36 12.16 -1.42
CA SER A 48 16.39 11.75 -2.38
C SER A 48 15.98 12.05 -3.83
N GLY A 49 14.70 11.94 -4.17
CA GLY A 49 14.15 12.23 -5.49
C GLY A 49 14.22 13.72 -5.83
N ILE A 50 13.95 14.62 -4.88
CA ILE A 50 14.14 16.06 -5.03
C ILE A 50 15.62 16.36 -5.32
N PHE A 51 16.55 15.72 -4.61
CA PHE A 51 17.98 15.90 -4.88
C PHE A 51 18.35 15.45 -6.30
N ILE A 52 17.91 14.26 -6.73
CA ILE A 52 18.16 13.73 -8.07
C ILE A 52 17.55 14.66 -9.15
N PHE A 53 16.34 15.15 -8.91
CA PHE A 53 15.62 16.04 -9.81
C PHE A 53 16.41 17.32 -10.15
N LEU A 54 17.17 17.87 -9.19
CA LEU A 54 17.99 19.07 -9.41
C LEU A 54 19.12 18.87 -10.44
N TYR A 55 19.52 17.63 -10.72
CA TYR A 55 20.61 17.30 -11.65
C TYR A 55 20.13 16.57 -12.91
N TYR A 56 18.87 16.14 -12.97
CA TYR A 56 18.34 15.34 -14.06
C TYR A 56 17.95 16.21 -15.26
N MET A 57 18.44 15.85 -16.46
CA MET A 57 18.08 16.52 -17.71
C MET A 57 17.18 15.60 -18.56
N PRO A 58 15.88 15.91 -18.71
CA PRO A 58 14.92 15.02 -19.37
C PRO A 58 14.96 15.14 -20.90
N SER A 59 16.11 14.86 -21.53
CA SER A 59 16.23 14.77 -23.00
C SER A 59 16.88 13.46 -23.42
N ILE A 60 16.58 13.00 -24.64
CA ILE A 60 17.10 11.71 -25.16
C ILE A 60 18.63 11.71 -25.17
N ASP A 61 19.25 12.83 -25.52
CA ASP A 61 20.71 12.95 -25.65
C ASP A 61 21.43 13.16 -24.31
N SER A 62 20.74 13.71 -23.31
CA SER A 62 21.37 14.14 -22.06
C SER A 62 20.94 13.34 -20.82
N ALA A 63 19.83 12.61 -20.83
CA ALA A 63 19.30 11.94 -19.65
C ALA A 63 20.31 10.96 -19.03
N HIS A 64 20.84 10.04 -19.83
CA HIS A 64 21.84 9.07 -19.35
C HIS A 64 23.12 9.76 -18.86
N ASN A 65 23.60 10.78 -19.59
CA ASN A 65 24.77 11.56 -19.22
C ASN A 65 24.56 12.35 -17.91
N SER A 66 23.36 12.89 -17.68
CA SER A 66 23.00 13.62 -16.46
C SER A 66 22.99 12.69 -15.24
N VAL A 67 22.49 11.46 -15.39
CA VAL A 67 22.52 10.43 -14.36
C VAL A 67 23.94 9.97 -14.07
N SER A 68 24.77 9.83 -15.11
CA SER A 68 26.19 9.48 -14.97
C SER A 68 26.97 10.60 -14.26
N TYR A 69 26.75 11.86 -14.65
CA TYR A 69 27.31 13.03 -13.99
C TYR A 69 26.92 13.10 -12.50
N LEU A 70 25.63 12.91 -12.19
CA LEU A 70 25.15 12.81 -10.80
C LEU A 70 25.89 11.72 -10.02
N THR A 71 26.10 10.56 -10.64
CA THR A 71 26.70 9.40 -9.98
C THR A 71 28.19 9.60 -9.70
N GLU A 72 28.92 10.17 -10.66
CA GLU A 72 30.39 10.18 -10.68
C GLU A 72 31.01 11.52 -10.25
N ARG A 73 30.33 12.65 -10.48
CA ARG A 73 30.89 14.00 -10.32
C ARG A 73 30.31 14.77 -9.15
N VAL A 74 29.04 14.55 -8.82
CA VAL A 74 28.37 15.24 -7.71
C VAL A 74 28.81 14.62 -6.38
N PRO A 75 29.26 15.42 -5.38
CA PRO A 75 29.59 14.90 -4.06
C PRO A 75 28.43 14.13 -3.45
N TYR A 76 28.67 12.87 -3.04
CA TYR A 76 27.67 11.94 -2.53
C TYR A 76 26.51 11.60 -3.50
N GLY A 77 26.58 12.02 -4.77
CA GLY A 77 25.49 11.83 -5.72
C GLY A 77 25.22 10.36 -6.04
N GLY A 78 26.27 9.55 -6.22
CA GLY A 78 26.14 8.09 -6.36
C GLY A 78 25.51 7.42 -5.12
N LEU A 79 25.85 7.90 -3.92
CA LEU A 79 25.26 7.39 -2.67
C LEU A 79 23.77 7.73 -2.58
N ILE A 80 23.38 8.99 -2.84
CA ILE A 80 21.97 9.42 -2.79
C ILE A 80 21.14 8.69 -3.87
N ARG A 81 21.71 8.50 -5.06
CA ARG A 81 21.09 7.69 -6.12
C ARG A 81 20.88 6.24 -5.67
N GLY A 82 21.88 5.66 -5.00
CA GLY A 82 21.76 4.34 -4.38
C GLY A 82 20.66 4.31 -3.31
N ILE A 83 20.62 5.30 -2.42
CA ILE A 83 19.58 5.44 -1.38
C ILE A 83 18.19 5.47 -2.02
N HIS A 84 17.99 6.27 -3.08
CA HIS A 84 16.71 6.33 -3.79
C HIS A 84 16.32 4.96 -4.37
N ARG A 85 17.27 4.25 -4.99
CA ARG A 85 17.06 2.91 -5.57
C ARG A 85 16.69 1.85 -4.53
N TYR A 86 17.41 1.78 -3.41
CA TYR A 86 17.17 0.79 -2.36
C TYR A 86 15.98 1.16 -1.47
N ALA A 87 15.71 2.45 -1.27
CA ALA A 87 14.49 2.90 -0.61
C ALA A 87 13.23 2.52 -1.39
N ALA A 88 13.30 2.44 -2.74
CA ALA A 88 12.19 1.98 -3.56
C ALA A 88 11.83 0.51 -3.26
N ASP A 89 12.84 -0.37 -3.15
CA ASP A 89 12.64 -1.77 -2.77
C ASP A 89 12.13 -1.90 -1.33
N GLY A 90 12.73 -1.14 -0.41
CA GLY A 90 12.27 -1.08 0.99
C GLY A 90 10.81 -0.61 1.10
N PHE A 91 10.42 0.38 0.30
CA PHE A 91 9.06 0.88 0.21
C PHE A 91 8.10 -0.21 -0.28
N MET A 92 8.40 -0.86 -1.41
CA MET A 92 7.55 -1.93 -1.94
C MET A 92 7.43 -3.11 -0.98
N LEU A 93 8.54 -3.54 -0.38
CA LEU A 93 8.54 -4.59 0.62
C LEU A 93 7.64 -4.23 1.82
N ALA A 94 7.77 -3.01 2.34
CA ALA A 94 6.99 -2.54 3.49
C ALA A 94 5.49 -2.47 3.18
N ILE A 95 5.09 -1.90 2.04
CA ILE A 95 3.66 -1.78 1.69
C ILE A 95 3.04 -3.12 1.28
N LEU A 96 3.78 -4.03 0.65
CA LEU A 96 3.29 -5.38 0.35
C LEU A 96 3.11 -6.16 1.65
N LEU A 97 4.09 -6.11 2.56
CA LEU A 97 3.95 -6.73 3.87
C LEU A 97 2.80 -6.11 4.67
N HIS A 98 2.57 -4.80 4.55
CA HIS A 98 1.42 -4.12 5.12
C HIS A 98 0.10 -4.64 4.55
N LEU A 99 -0.03 -4.76 3.22
CA LEU A 99 -1.19 -5.34 2.56
C LEU A 99 -1.44 -6.79 3.02
N PHE A 100 -0.41 -7.65 2.95
CA PHE A 100 -0.51 -9.06 3.32
C PHE A 100 -0.91 -9.24 4.79
N ARG A 101 -0.31 -8.47 5.70
CA ARG A 101 -0.67 -8.51 7.12
C ARG A 101 -2.14 -8.17 7.32
N ASN A 102 -2.62 -7.07 6.72
CA ASN A 102 -4.00 -6.68 6.87
C ASN A 102 -4.95 -7.71 6.26
N TRP A 103 -4.56 -8.32 5.13
CA TRP A 103 -5.34 -9.38 4.50
C TRP A 103 -5.45 -10.63 5.36
N PHE A 104 -4.36 -11.13 5.94
CA PHE A 104 -4.41 -12.36 6.74
C PHE A 104 -4.95 -12.18 8.16
N THR A 105 -5.02 -10.93 8.66
CA THR A 105 -5.59 -10.60 9.97
C THR A 105 -7.03 -10.09 9.89
N ASP A 106 -7.67 -10.21 8.73
CA ASP A 106 -9.04 -9.75 8.47
C ASP A 106 -9.25 -8.25 8.80
N ARG A 107 -8.17 -7.45 8.83
CA ARG A 107 -8.17 -6.01 9.14
C ARG A 107 -8.64 -5.13 7.97
N TYR A 108 -9.52 -5.67 7.14
CA TYR A 108 -10.13 -5.02 5.98
C TYR A 108 -11.67 -5.12 5.99
N LEU A 109 -12.23 -5.85 6.97
CA LEU A 109 -13.68 -6.06 7.08
C LEU A 109 -14.39 -4.90 7.80
N PHE A 110 -15.69 -4.75 7.52
CA PHE A 110 -16.60 -3.81 8.16
C PHE A 110 -16.09 -2.36 8.09
N SER A 111 -16.00 -1.70 9.24
CA SER A 111 -15.46 -0.34 9.44
C SER A 111 -14.07 -0.06 8.85
N ARG A 112 -13.34 -1.11 8.44
CA ARG A 112 -11.97 -1.03 7.94
C ARG A 112 -11.86 -1.25 6.42
N ASP A 113 -12.99 -1.29 5.71
CA ASP A 113 -13.03 -1.36 4.23
C ASP A 113 -12.48 -0.06 3.57
N SER A 114 -12.78 1.09 4.16
CA SER A 114 -12.40 2.40 3.68
C SER A 114 -10.88 2.64 3.70
N PRO A 115 -10.14 2.30 4.79
CA PRO A 115 -8.68 2.23 4.76
C PRO A 115 -8.14 1.24 3.73
N TRP A 116 -8.76 0.07 3.54
CA TRP A 116 -8.30 -0.90 2.55
C TRP A 116 -8.36 -0.34 1.12
N ILE A 117 -9.50 0.25 0.74
CA ILE A 117 -9.70 0.84 -0.59
C ILE A 117 -8.68 1.95 -0.86
N SER A 118 -8.48 2.85 0.11
CA SER A 118 -7.45 3.90 -0.01
C SER A 118 -6.03 3.33 -0.10
N GLY A 119 -5.74 2.23 0.61
CA GLY A 119 -4.49 1.47 0.49
C GLY A 119 -4.28 0.84 -0.89
N MET A 120 -5.34 0.35 -1.54
CA MET A 120 -5.27 -0.17 -2.91
C MET A 120 -4.92 0.93 -3.93
N PHE A 121 -5.46 2.14 -3.78
CA PHE A 121 -5.05 3.29 -4.60
C PHE A 121 -3.58 3.65 -4.40
N LEU A 122 -3.11 3.68 -3.14
CA LEU A 122 -1.70 3.89 -2.81
C LEU A 122 -0.79 2.84 -3.47
N LEU A 123 -1.16 1.57 -3.40
CA LEU A 123 -0.40 0.47 -4.03
C LEU A 123 -0.32 0.63 -5.55
N GLY A 124 -1.43 0.99 -6.20
CA GLY A 124 -1.46 1.21 -7.65
C GLY A 124 -0.53 2.35 -8.08
N PHE A 125 -0.59 3.49 -7.38
CA PHE A 125 0.30 4.63 -7.65
C PHE A 125 1.77 4.31 -7.34
N ALA A 126 2.05 3.58 -6.25
CA ALA A 126 3.40 3.14 -5.90
C ALA A 126 4.04 2.28 -6.99
N GLY A 127 3.30 1.29 -7.52
CA GLY A 127 3.74 0.46 -8.63
C GLY A 127 3.97 1.27 -9.91
N PHE A 128 3.04 2.18 -10.23
CA PHE A 128 3.15 3.07 -11.41
C PHE A 128 4.40 3.94 -11.36
N VAL A 129 4.62 4.65 -10.24
CA VAL A 129 5.79 5.54 -10.06
C VAL A 129 7.09 4.75 -10.13
N GLY A 130 7.14 3.58 -9.50
CA GLY A 130 8.35 2.75 -9.50
C GLY A 130 8.74 2.24 -10.88
N VAL A 131 7.77 1.77 -11.69
CA VAL A 131 8.03 1.37 -13.09
C VAL A 131 8.52 2.55 -13.94
N ASN A 132 7.91 3.72 -13.80
CA ASN A 132 8.34 4.93 -14.53
C ASN A 132 9.77 5.36 -14.14
N GLY A 133 10.14 5.24 -12.86
CA GLY A 133 11.48 5.60 -12.39
C GLY A 133 12.60 4.83 -13.09
N TYR A 134 12.36 3.56 -13.45
CA TYR A 134 13.31 2.76 -14.24
C TYR A 134 13.51 3.29 -15.66
N MET A 135 12.46 3.80 -16.30
CA MET A 135 12.53 4.33 -17.67
C MET A 135 13.34 5.62 -17.74
N MET A 136 13.32 6.43 -16.66
CA MET A 136 14.01 7.72 -16.60
C MET A 136 15.53 7.62 -16.54
N ALA A 137 16.10 6.48 -16.14
CA ALA A 137 17.56 6.31 -16.18
C ALA A 137 18.13 6.36 -17.61
N TRP A 138 17.26 6.12 -18.61
CA TRP A 138 17.56 6.13 -20.04
C TRP A 138 18.79 5.29 -20.44
N ASP A 139 18.98 4.18 -19.73
CA ASP A 139 19.85 3.09 -20.15
C ASP A 139 19.11 2.15 -21.12
N ASP A 140 19.85 1.22 -21.71
CA ASP A 140 19.32 0.18 -22.59
C ASP A 140 18.11 -0.57 -21.99
N ARG A 141 18.15 -0.85 -20.68
CA ARG A 141 17.02 -1.40 -19.92
C ARG A 141 15.83 -0.44 -19.90
N GLY A 142 16.02 0.82 -19.52
CA GLY A 142 14.95 1.82 -19.45
C GLY A 142 14.25 2.01 -20.80
N GLN A 143 15.01 2.07 -21.88
CA GLN A 143 14.49 2.13 -23.25
C GLN A 143 13.70 0.86 -23.63
N ALA A 144 14.22 -0.32 -23.29
CA ALA A 144 13.51 -1.58 -23.54
C ALA A 144 12.19 -1.68 -22.77
N LEU A 145 12.17 -1.25 -21.51
CA LEU A 145 10.95 -1.20 -20.71
C LEU A 145 9.92 -0.28 -21.35
N LEU A 146 10.29 0.95 -21.72
CA LEU A 146 9.40 1.87 -22.41
C LEU A 146 8.86 1.28 -23.72
N ALA A 147 9.73 0.69 -24.55
CA ALA A 147 9.32 0.08 -25.81
C ALA A 147 8.34 -1.09 -25.60
N MET A 148 8.57 -1.92 -24.57
CA MET A 148 7.62 -2.97 -24.19
C MET A 148 6.30 -2.40 -23.70
N THR A 149 6.31 -1.34 -22.87
CA THR A 149 5.09 -0.67 -22.41
C THR A 149 4.28 -0.11 -23.58
N VAL A 150 4.93 0.57 -24.54
CA VAL A 150 4.27 1.09 -25.75
C VAL A 150 3.63 -0.04 -26.55
N ARG A 151 4.35 -1.14 -26.80
CA ARG A 151 3.79 -2.32 -27.50
C ARG A 151 2.60 -2.93 -26.77
N VAL A 152 2.67 -2.99 -25.44
CA VAL A 152 1.56 -3.48 -24.61
C VAL A 152 0.35 -2.56 -24.75
N LEU A 153 0.53 -1.24 -24.68
CA LEU A 153 -0.56 -0.27 -24.85
C LEU A 153 -1.17 -0.34 -26.26
N GLU A 154 -0.35 -0.37 -27.31
CA GLU A 154 -0.82 -0.48 -28.68
C GLU A 154 -1.57 -1.80 -28.96
N SER A 155 -1.27 -2.87 -28.22
CA SER A 155 -2.00 -4.15 -28.33
C SER A 155 -3.45 -4.10 -27.82
N ILE A 156 -3.81 -3.05 -27.06
CA ILE A 156 -5.16 -2.85 -26.53
C ILE A 156 -6.05 -2.30 -27.65
N ASN A 157 -6.72 -3.21 -28.36
CA ASN A 157 -7.66 -2.87 -29.44
C ASN A 157 -9.05 -2.49 -28.91
N LEU A 158 -9.12 -1.51 -28.01
CA LEU A 158 -10.37 -0.94 -27.51
C LEU A 158 -10.67 0.37 -28.25
N ARG A 159 -11.86 0.47 -28.84
CA ARG A 159 -12.30 1.65 -29.59
C ARG A 159 -13.50 2.29 -28.89
N LEU A 160 -13.37 3.56 -28.49
CA LEU A 160 -14.43 4.28 -27.77
C LEU A 160 -14.89 5.50 -28.59
N PRO A 161 -16.19 5.84 -28.56
CA PRO A 161 -16.70 7.05 -29.17
C PRO A 161 -16.22 8.26 -28.35
N PHE A 162 -15.55 9.21 -29.00
CA PHE A 162 -15.11 10.47 -28.41
C PHE A 162 -15.88 11.61 -29.06
N LEU A 163 -16.53 12.43 -28.23
CA LEU A 163 -17.26 13.60 -28.69
C LEU A 163 -16.26 14.72 -28.98
N VAL A 164 -16.06 15.02 -30.26
CA VAL A 164 -15.23 16.15 -30.66
C VAL A 164 -16.11 17.39 -30.69
N ILE A 165 -15.96 18.23 -29.66
CA ILE A 165 -16.54 19.58 -29.65
C ILE A 165 -15.60 20.46 -30.49
N THR A 166 -15.78 20.44 -31.82
CA THR A 166 -14.97 21.29 -32.70
C THR A 166 -15.32 22.77 -32.48
N THR A 167 -14.32 23.65 -32.46
CA THR A 167 -14.46 25.11 -32.60
C THR A 167 -14.75 25.52 -34.06
N HIS A 168 -15.40 24.66 -34.84
CA HIS A 168 -15.77 24.97 -36.23
C HIS A 168 -16.81 26.10 -36.23
N PRO A 169 -16.71 27.10 -37.13
CA PRO A 169 -17.66 28.21 -37.20
C PRO A 169 -19.12 27.80 -37.43
N LEU A 170 -19.35 26.56 -37.90
CA LEU A 170 -20.66 26.01 -38.24
C LEU A 170 -21.23 25.04 -37.18
N GLY A 171 -20.58 24.89 -36.02
CA GLY A 171 -21.21 24.33 -34.81
C GLY A 171 -21.59 22.85 -34.78
N PHE A 172 -21.26 22.04 -35.78
CA PHE A 172 -21.55 20.60 -35.76
C PHE A 172 -20.42 19.81 -35.08
N GLY A 173 -20.62 19.45 -33.81
CA GLY A 173 -19.79 18.45 -33.13
C GLY A 173 -20.04 17.06 -33.72
N GLY A 174 -18.98 16.25 -33.84
CA GLY A 174 -19.02 14.89 -34.38
C GLY A 174 -18.53 13.84 -33.38
N ILE A 175 -18.89 12.57 -33.62
CA ILE A 175 -18.34 11.44 -32.87
C ILE A 175 -17.18 10.86 -33.66
N GLU A 176 -15.96 11.00 -33.15
CA GLU A 176 -14.78 10.30 -33.67
C GLU A 176 -14.48 9.06 -32.84
N TRP A 177 -14.00 8.01 -33.49
CA TRP A 177 -13.67 6.75 -32.82
C TRP A 177 -12.20 6.70 -32.46
N VAL A 178 -11.90 6.83 -31.18
CA VAL A 178 -10.53 6.83 -30.66
C VAL A 178 -10.09 5.41 -30.31
N HIS A 179 -8.91 5.01 -30.80
CA HIS A 179 -8.23 3.78 -30.39
C HIS A 179 -7.52 4.01 -29.05
N VAL A 180 -8.08 3.50 -27.96
CA VAL A 180 -7.62 3.78 -26.59
C VAL A 180 -6.16 3.38 -26.40
N GLY A 181 -5.75 2.21 -26.91
CA GLY A 181 -4.37 1.73 -26.80
C GLY A 181 -3.35 2.65 -27.47
N ARG A 182 -3.64 3.08 -28.71
CA ARG A 182 -2.78 4.03 -29.45
C ARG A 182 -2.78 5.42 -28.79
N ALA A 183 -3.94 5.92 -28.40
CA ALA A 183 -4.04 7.22 -27.72
C ALA A 183 -3.29 7.25 -26.37
N THR A 184 -3.30 6.16 -25.61
CA THR A 184 -2.54 6.04 -24.36
C THR A 184 -1.04 5.87 -24.61
N ALA A 185 -0.64 5.13 -25.65
CA ALA A 185 0.75 5.06 -26.08
C ALA A 185 1.27 6.45 -26.49
N ASP A 186 0.53 7.17 -27.32
CA ASP A 186 0.88 8.52 -27.78
C ASP A 186 0.95 9.51 -26.61
N LEU A 187 0.08 9.37 -25.60
CA LEU A 187 0.13 10.15 -24.36
C LEU A 187 1.41 9.87 -23.55
N LEU A 188 1.84 8.60 -23.48
CA LEU A 188 3.07 8.19 -22.79
C LEU A 188 4.31 8.73 -23.52
N THR A 189 4.35 8.63 -24.85
CA THR A 189 5.49 9.07 -25.67
C THR A 189 5.46 10.55 -26.02
N ALA A 190 4.37 11.26 -25.72
CA ALA A 190 4.12 12.65 -26.12
C ALA A 190 4.14 12.85 -27.65
N GLY A 191 3.67 11.85 -28.40
CA GLY A 191 3.66 11.83 -29.86
C GLY A 191 3.56 10.41 -30.42
N PRO A 192 3.56 10.21 -31.75
CA PRO A 192 3.34 8.91 -32.41
C PRO A 192 4.44 7.87 -32.18
N GLY A 193 5.48 8.22 -31.43
CA GLY A 193 6.61 7.36 -31.10
C GLY A 193 7.53 8.03 -30.08
N ILE A 194 8.57 7.31 -29.68
CA ILE A 194 9.57 7.78 -28.73
C ILE A 194 10.35 8.95 -29.37
N GLY A 195 10.28 10.12 -28.75
CA GLY A 195 10.91 11.35 -29.24
C GLY A 195 11.27 12.31 -28.10
N GLU A 196 11.66 13.54 -28.44
CA GLU A 196 12.19 14.52 -27.48
C GLU A 196 11.26 14.79 -26.28
N GLY A 197 9.94 14.80 -26.53
CA GLY A 197 8.94 15.02 -25.47
C GLY A 197 8.71 13.82 -24.54
N THR A 198 9.18 12.62 -24.90
CA THR A 198 8.89 11.40 -24.13
C THR A 198 9.49 11.44 -22.73
N LEU A 199 10.75 11.86 -22.57
CA LEU A 199 11.41 11.87 -21.26
C LEU A 199 10.88 12.97 -20.35
N VAL A 200 10.51 14.12 -20.92
CA VAL A 200 9.79 15.17 -20.19
C VAL A 200 8.46 14.63 -19.67
N ARG A 201 7.72 13.90 -20.51
CA ARG A 201 6.46 13.26 -20.10
C ARG A 201 6.64 12.24 -18.99
N LEU A 202 7.64 11.37 -19.11
CA LEU A 202 7.99 10.39 -18.07
C LEU A 202 8.36 11.06 -16.75
N LEU A 203 9.11 12.17 -16.79
CA LEU A 203 9.43 12.96 -15.60
C LEU A 203 8.16 13.46 -14.90
N TYR A 204 7.22 14.06 -15.64
CA TYR A 204 5.94 14.50 -15.07
C TYR A 204 5.10 13.33 -14.54
N MET A 205 5.06 12.21 -15.27
CA MET A 205 4.36 10.98 -14.87
C MET A 205 5.02 10.29 -13.68
N HIS A 206 6.27 10.60 -13.34
CA HIS A 206 6.90 10.13 -12.12
C HIS A 206 6.63 11.10 -10.95
N VAL A 207 6.96 12.39 -11.12
CA VAL A 207 6.96 13.38 -10.04
C VAL A 207 5.55 13.74 -9.57
N VAL A 208 4.58 13.91 -10.47
CA VAL A 208 3.21 14.28 -10.09
C VAL A 208 2.51 13.15 -9.33
N PRO A 209 2.51 11.89 -9.80
CA PRO A 209 1.94 10.79 -9.03
C PRO A 209 2.72 10.49 -7.75
N ALA A 210 4.05 10.65 -7.73
CA ALA A 210 4.84 10.53 -6.49
C ALA A 210 4.44 11.57 -5.43
N SER A 211 4.22 12.83 -5.84
CA SER A 211 3.71 13.87 -4.94
C SER A 211 2.27 13.57 -4.48
N THR A 212 1.45 13.03 -5.39
CA THR A 212 0.07 12.63 -5.12
C THR A 212 -0.01 11.50 -4.08
N LEU A 213 1.02 10.64 -3.95
CA LEU A 213 1.08 9.63 -2.90
C LEU A 213 0.97 10.23 -1.49
N PHE A 214 1.49 11.44 -1.23
CA PHE A 214 1.29 12.09 0.08
C PHE A 214 -0.15 12.53 0.31
N LEU A 215 -0.83 13.02 -0.73
CA LEU A 215 -2.25 13.38 -0.64
C LEU A 215 -3.10 12.13 -0.39
N LEU A 216 -2.82 11.04 -1.11
CA LEU A 216 -3.47 9.75 -0.89
C LEU A 216 -3.12 9.16 0.48
N LEU A 217 -1.90 9.37 0.98
CA LEU A 217 -1.47 8.90 2.30
C LEU A 217 -2.16 9.69 3.41
N TRP A 218 -2.28 11.01 3.27
CA TRP A 218 -3.11 11.82 4.16
C TRP A 218 -4.56 11.34 4.13
N TRP A 219 -5.12 11.13 2.94
CA TRP A 219 -6.48 10.60 2.78
C TRP A 219 -6.66 9.20 3.41
N HIS A 220 -5.62 8.38 3.38
CA HIS A 220 -5.58 7.08 4.05
C HIS A 220 -5.52 7.25 5.58
N TYR A 221 -4.71 8.18 6.10
CA TYR A 221 -4.59 8.44 7.54
C TYR A 221 -5.85 8.99 8.19
N VAL A 222 -6.59 9.88 7.52
CA VAL A 222 -7.85 10.41 8.08
C VAL A 222 -8.93 9.33 8.23
N ARG A 223 -8.76 8.17 7.57
CA ARG A 223 -9.63 6.99 7.69
C ARG A 223 -9.18 6.03 8.80
N LEU A 224 -7.99 6.23 9.35
CA LEU A 224 -7.44 5.41 10.44
C LEU A 224 -7.71 6.07 11.79
N ARG A 225 -8.00 5.25 12.79
CA ARG A 225 -8.02 5.68 14.20
C ARG A 225 -6.68 5.32 14.83
N HIS A 226 -6.04 6.31 15.45
CA HIS A 226 -4.71 6.18 16.05
C HIS A 226 -3.66 5.56 15.11
N PRO A 227 -3.43 6.14 13.91
CA PRO A 227 -2.42 5.61 13.00
C PRO A 227 -1.02 5.72 13.63
N LYS A 228 -0.29 4.61 13.64
CA LYS A 228 1.15 4.60 13.95
C LYS A 228 1.93 5.06 12.73
N ILE A 229 2.01 6.38 12.55
CA ILE A 229 2.61 7.02 11.36
C ILE A 229 4.12 6.77 11.30
N TRP A 230 4.79 6.81 12.46
CA TRP A 230 6.23 6.62 12.56
C TRP A 230 6.56 5.31 13.28
N PRO A 231 7.48 4.50 12.73
CA PRO A 231 8.05 3.39 13.47
C PRO A 231 8.94 3.89 14.61
N PRO A 232 9.25 3.05 15.61
CA PRO A 232 10.21 3.38 16.66
C PRO A 232 11.55 3.84 16.07
N ALA A 233 12.25 4.73 16.77
CA ALA A 233 13.53 5.30 16.31
C ALA A 233 14.57 4.22 15.97
N THR A 234 14.53 3.08 16.66
CA THR A 234 15.40 1.92 16.40
C THR A 234 15.21 1.37 15.00
N TRP A 235 13.96 1.19 14.57
CA TRP A 235 13.63 0.75 13.21
C TRP A 235 13.93 1.83 12.16
N VAL A 236 13.71 3.10 12.49
CA VAL A 236 14.09 4.22 11.61
C VAL A 236 15.60 4.19 11.32
N LEU A 237 16.42 4.17 12.38
CA LEU A 237 17.88 4.16 12.27
C LEU A 237 18.38 2.90 11.59
N PHE A 238 17.80 1.73 11.90
CA PHE A 238 18.15 0.47 11.24
C PHE A 238 17.86 0.53 9.74
N CYS A 239 16.66 0.96 9.32
CA CYS A 239 16.30 1.02 7.90
C CYS A 239 17.12 2.06 7.13
N LEU A 240 17.36 3.24 7.71
CA LEU A 240 18.22 4.27 7.12
C LEU A 240 19.66 3.77 7.00
N GLY A 241 20.18 3.14 8.06
CA GLY A 241 21.50 2.53 8.06
C GLY A 241 21.64 1.43 7.02
N ALA A 242 20.65 0.54 6.92
CA ALA A 242 20.63 -0.55 5.94
C ALA A 242 20.61 -0.02 4.49
N VAL A 243 19.71 0.92 4.17
CA VAL A 243 19.63 1.51 2.83
C VAL A 243 20.94 2.25 2.48
N THR A 244 21.52 2.98 3.42
CA THR A 244 22.80 3.67 3.23
C THR A 244 23.94 2.67 3.04
N PHE A 245 23.97 1.60 3.83
CA PHE A 245 24.96 0.53 3.72
C PHE A 245 24.88 -0.16 2.35
N PHE A 246 23.69 -0.57 1.92
CA PHE A 246 23.51 -1.18 0.60
C PHE A 246 23.85 -0.20 -0.53
N ALA A 247 23.47 1.07 -0.40
CA ALA A 247 23.85 2.11 -1.36
C ALA A 247 25.36 2.31 -1.48
N ALA A 248 26.11 2.14 -0.39
CA ALA A 248 27.56 2.28 -0.37
C ALA A 248 28.28 1.00 -0.86
N VAL A 249 27.81 -0.18 -0.46
CA VAL A 249 28.46 -1.47 -0.78
C VAL A 249 28.11 -1.97 -2.17
N VAL A 250 26.86 -1.77 -2.60
CA VAL A 250 26.35 -2.19 -3.91
C VAL A 250 25.81 -0.94 -4.61
N PRO A 251 26.69 -0.11 -5.23
CA PRO A 251 26.26 1.14 -5.82
C PRO A 251 25.27 0.92 -6.97
N ALA A 252 24.33 1.85 -7.13
CA ALA A 252 23.38 1.83 -8.22
C ALA A 252 24.09 2.11 -9.55
N VAL A 253 24.18 1.09 -10.40
CA VAL A 253 24.77 1.18 -11.74
C VAL A 253 23.71 1.42 -12.81
N SER A 254 24.04 2.24 -13.81
CA SER A 254 23.27 2.32 -15.07
C SER A 254 23.80 1.30 -16.07
N GLY A 255 22.92 0.81 -16.94
CA GLY A 255 23.35 0.10 -18.15
C GLY A 255 24.03 1.02 -19.17
N THR A 256 24.34 0.47 -20.35
CA THR A 256 24.84 1.26 -21.47
C THR A 256 23.81 2.30 -21.91
N PRO A 257 24.22 3.44 -22.49
CA PRO A 257 23.29 4.43 -23.01
C PRO A 257 22.28 3.80 -23.99
N ALA A 258 21.02 4.23 -23.91
CA ALA A 258 19.97 3.82 -24.84
C ALA A 258 20.37 4.10 -26.30
N GLN A 259 20.23 3.10 -27.17
CA GLN A 259 20.53 3.23 -28.59
C GLN A 259 19.27 2.95 -29.42
N PRO A 260 18.91 3.80 -30.40
CA PRO A 260 17.81 3.50 -31.31
C PRO A 260 18.03 2.14 -31.99
N ALA A 261 17.03 1.24 -31.90
CA ALA A 261 17.07 -0.13 -32.42
C ALA A 261 18.13 -1.07 -31.79
N GLY A 262 18.81 -0.66 -30.71
CA GLY A 262 19.69 -1.53 -29.93
C GLY A 262 18.91 -2.65 -29.22
N LYS A 263 19.52 -3.83 -29.11
CA LYS A 263 19.00 -4.89 -28.22
C LYS A 263 19.53 -4.63 -26.81
N PRO A 264 18.68 -4.67 -25.76
CA PRO A 264 19.15 -4.50 -24.40
C PRO A 264 20.09 -5.65 -24.02
N ALA A 265 21.11 -5.34 -23.23
CA ALA A 265 21.90 -6.36 -22.56
C ALA A 265 21.01 -7.14 -21.58
N ALA A 266 21.44 -8.34 -21.19
CA ALA A 266 20.75 -9.08 -20.14
C ALA A 266 20.88 -8.31 -18.80
N PHE A 267 19.75 -7.97 -18.18
CA PHE A 267 19.70 -7.30 -16.89
C PHE A 267 18.98 -8.16 -15.84
N PRO A 268 19.32 -8.02 -14.54
CA PRO A 268 18.66 -8.77 -13.48
C PRO A 268 17.19 -8.37 -13.36
N LEU A 269 16.34 -9.35 -13.04
CA LEU A 269 14.92 -9.13 -12.82
C LEU A 269 14.70 -8.51 -11.43
N ASP A 270 14.14 -7.31 -11.41
CA ASP A 270 13.52 -6.76 -10.20
C ASP A 270 12.09 -7.31 -10.09
N VAL A 271 11.84 -8.12 -9.06
CA VAL A 271 10.56 -8.81 -8.86
C VAL A 271 9.42 -7.85 -8.56
N PHE A 272 9.68 -6.68 -7.97
CA PHE A 272 8.62 -5.74 -7.60
C PHE A 272 8.09 -4.98 -8.81
N TYR A 273 8.99 -4.53 -9.69
CA TYR A 273 8.62 -3.63 -10.79
C TYR A 273 8.64 -4.30 -12.17
N LEU A 274 9.50 -5.30 -12.37
CA LEU A 274 9.72 -5.91 -13.69
C LEU A 274 8.95 -7.22 -13.90
N LEU A 275 8.21 -7.70 -12.90
CA LEU A 275 7.40 -8.91 -12.99
C LEU A 275 6.41 -8.90 -14.18
N PRO A 276 5.67 -7.80 -14.49
CA PRO A 276 4.79 -7.78 -15.65
C PRO A 276 5.54 -7.99 -16.98
N TYR A 277 6.74 -7.42 -17.10
CA TYR A 277 7.57 -7.55 -18.30
C TYR A 277 8.16 -8.95 -18.44
N TRP A 278 8.51 -9.59 -17.32
CA TRP A 278 8.94 -10.99 -17.33
C TRP A 278 7.82 -11.93 -17.78
N LEU A 279 6.57 -11.67 -17.38
CA LEU A 279 5.42 -12.46 -17.82
C LEU A 279 5.19 -12.35 -19.34
N LEU A 280 5.52 -11.22 -19.98
CA LEU A 280 5.43 -11.07 -21.45
C LEU A 280 6.27 -12.09 -22.22
N LYS A 281 7.25 -12.74 -21.58
CA LYS A 281 8.03 -13.83 -22.19
C LYS A 281 7.20 -15.11 -22.37
N PHE A 282 6.20 -15.33 -21.52
CA PHE A 282 5.43 -16.59 -21.46
C PHE A 282 4.00 -16.44 -21.98
N MET A 283 3.47 -15.22 -21.98
CA MET A 283 2.08 -14.93 -22.33
C MET A 283 1.98 -13.65 -23.15
N GLY A 284 0.94 -13.55 -23.99
CA GLY A 284 0.73 -12.38 -24.85
C GLY A 284 0.44 -11.10 -24.05
N PRO A 285 0.72 -9.90 -24.62
CA PRO A 285 0.53 -8.61 -23.95
C PRO A 285 -0.86 -8.40 -23.34
N VAL A 286 -1.91 -8.75 -24.09
CA VAL A 286 -3.30 -8.64 -23.64
C VAL A 286 -3.55 -9.49 -22.39
N VAL A 287 -3.00 -10.70 -22.33
CA VAL A 287 -3.16 -11.60 -21.18
C VAL A 287 -2.49 -11.01 -19.93
N VAL A 288 -1.27 -10.47 -20.07
CA VAL A 288 -0.57 -9.81 -18.95
C VAL A 288 -1.39 -8.63 -18.42
N VAL A 289 -1.91 -7.78 -19.30
CA VAL A 289 -2.73 -6.62 -18.91
C VAL A 289 -4.01 -7.08 -18.21
N VAL A 290 -4.74 -8.05 -18.79
CA VAL A 290 -5.97 -8.58 -18.20
C VAL A 290 -5.70 -9.21 -16.84
N LEU A 291 -4.62 -9.97 -16.68
CA LEU A 291 -4.24 -10.54 -15.38
C LEU A 291 -3.89 -9.45 -14.37
N GLY A 292 -3.11 -8.43 -14.76
CA GLY A 292 -2.76 -7.32 -13.89
C GLY A 292 -3.99 -6.53 -13.42
N VAL A 293 -4.89 -6.18 -14.36
CA VAL A 293 -6.15 -5.51 -14.06
C VAL A 293 -7.05 -6.39 -13.20
N ALA A 294 -7.15 -7.68 -13.48
CA ALA A 294 -7.95 -8.62 -12.70
C ALA A 294 -7.43 -8.76 -11.27
N VAL A 295 -6.11 -8.88 -11.07
CA VAL A 295 -5.49 -8.94 -9.73
C VAL A 295 -5.73 -7.64 -8.97
N PHE A 296 -5.55 -6.49 -9.61
CA PHE A 296 -5.77 -5.19 -8.99
C PHE A 296 -7.25 -4.97 -8.63
N ALA A 297 -8.17 -5.24 -9.56
CA ALA A 297 -9.61 -5.16 -9.34
C ALA A 297 -10.08 -6.16 -8.26
N TYR A 298 -9.52 -7.38 -8.26
CA TYR A 298 -9.77 -8.35 -7.20
C TYR A 298 -9.35 -7.80 -5.83
N GLY A 299 -8.25 -7.05 -5.75
CA GLY A 299 -7.83 -6.33 -4.56
C GLY A 299 -8.91 -5.39 -3.99
N PHE A 300 -9.62 -4.64 -4.84
CA PHE A 300 -10.77 -3.83 -4.42
C PHE A 300 -11.99 -4.68 -4.04
N TYR A 301 -12.13 -5.86 -4.63
CA TYR A 301 -13.23 -6.76 -4.36
C TYR A 301 -13.06 -7.59 -3.07
N ILE A 302 -11.82 -7.77 -2.57
CA ILE A 302 -11.51 -8.56 -1.35
C ILE A 302 -12.41 -8.23 -0.14
N PRO A 303 -12.65 -6.95 0.23
CA PRO A 303 -13.52 -6.62 1.37
C PRO A 303 -14.96 -7.08 1.22
N TYR A 304 -15.40 -7.32 -0.01
CA TYR A 304 -16.78 -7.72 -0.34
C TYR A 304 -16.94 -9.23 -0.54
N GLN A 305 -15.86 -10.02 -0.38
CA GLN A 305 -15.89 -11.47 -0.58
C GLN A 305 -16.34 -12.29 0.65
N MET A 306 -16.47 -11.69 1.84
CA MET A 306 -16.76 -12.39 3.11
C MET A 306 -17.53 -11.45 4.06
N ARG A 307 -18.47 -11.86 4.94
CA ARG A 307 -19.07 -13.16 5.29
C ARG A 307 -20.52 -12.91 5.79
N GLU A 308 -21.51 -13.16 4.95
CA GLU A 308 -22.96 -13.00 5.27
C GLU A 308 -23.37 -13.64 6.60
N GLU A 309 -22.78 -14.80 6.91
CA GLU A 309 -22.91 -15.55 8.18
C GLU A 309 -22.52 -14.79 9.46
N GLN A 310 -21.69 -13.75 9.37
CA GLN A 310 -21.26 -12.91 10.51
C GLN A 310 -21.96 -11.54 10.57
N ILE A 311 -22.67 -11.14 9.50
CA ILE A 311 -23.28 -9.82 9.36
C ILE A 311 -24.61 -9.73 10.11
N GLU A 312 -25.42 -10.78 10.02
CA GLU A 312 -26.75 -10.88 10.63
C GLU A 312 -26.77 -10.85 12.17
N PRO A 313 -25.86 -11.51 12.91
CA PRO A 313 -25.97 -11.54 14.38
C PRO A 313 -25.60 -10.19 15.04
N LEU A 314 -24.67 -9.43 14.45
CA LEU A 314 -24.05 -8.28 15.12
C LEU A 314 -24.74 -6.95 14.81
N ARG A 315 -25.24 -6.76 13.58
CA ARG A 315 -26.14 -5.62 13.29
C ARG A 315 -27.42 -5.88 14.07
N HIS A 316 -27.76 -4.97 14.98
CA HIS A 316 -28.87 -5.09 15.95
C HIS A 316 -28.54 -5.77 17.27
N ALA A 317 -27.28 -6.11 17.55
CA ALA A 317 -26.90 -6.72 18.82
C ALA A 317 -27.03 -5.78 20.04
N GLY A 318 -27.38 -4.50 19.80
CA GLY A 318 -27.47 -3.44 20.79
C GLY A 318 -26.13 -2.73 20.97
N LYS A 319 -26.14 -1.57 21.62
CA LYS A 319 -24.92 -0.80 21.87
C LYS A 319 -24.03 -1.56 22.86
N ALA A 320 -22.72 -1.52 22.63
CA ALA A 320 -21.75 -2.12 23.55
C ALA A 320 -21.93 -1.54 24.97
N ILE A 321 -21.94 -2.40 25.97
CA ILE A 321 -22.03 -2.01 27.38
C ILE A 321 -20.77 -2.44 28.11
N VAL A 322 -20.37 -1.64 29.10
CA VAL A 322 -19.17 -1.88 29.90
C VAL A 322 -19.56 -2.58 31.19
N ILE A 323 -19.04 -3.78 31.40
CA ILE A 323 -19.16 -4.51 32.67
C ILE A 323 -18.16 -3.89 33.63
N GLU A 324 -18.60 -2.85 34.35
CA GLU A 324 -17.76 -2.08 35.25
C GLU A 324 -16.94 -2.94 36.24
N PRO A 325 -17.47 -4.01 36.87
CA PRO A 325 -16.68 -4.86 37.78
C PRO A 325 -15.39 -5.44 37.18
N ASN A 326 -15.40 -5.68 35.86
CA ASN A 326 -14.34 -6.35 35.11
C ASN A 326 -13.39 -5.36 34.42
N CYS A 327 -13.81 -4.10 34.23
CA CYS A 327 -13.04 -3.11 33.50
C CYS A 327 -11.79 -2.69 34.29
N THR A 328 -10.61 -3.06 33.78
CA THR A 328 -9.30 -2.77 34.38
C THR A 328 -8.74 -1.39 34.05
N GLY A 329 -9.32 -0.71 33.05
CA GLY A 329 -8.84 0.58 32.58
C GLY A 329 -7.61 0.52 31.66
N CYS A 330 -7.30 -0.64 31.06
CA CYS A 330 -6.13 -0.87 30.20
C CYS A 330 -6.19 -0.25 28.78
N GLU A 331 -7.26 0.47 28.44
CA GLU A 331 -7.42 1.26 27.19
C GLU A 331 -7.40 0.48 25.86
N LEU A 332 -7.18 -0.84 25.85
CA LEU A 332 -7.18 -1.66 24.63
C LEU A 332 -8.44 -1.45 23.77
N CYS A 333 -9.61 -1.49 24.41
CA CYS A 333 -10.88 -1.26 23.74
C CYS A 333 -11.03 0.16 23.17
N TYR A 334 -10.41 1.17 23.79
CA TYR A 334 -10.39 2.55 23.31
C TYR A 334 -9.59 2.63 22.01
N TYR A 335 -8.37 2.08 21.99
CA TYR A 335 -7.51 2.09 20.80
C TYR A 335 -8.05 1.24 19.65
N ASP A 336 -8.75 0.14 19.96
CA ASP A 336 -9.28 -0.77 18.95
C ASP A 336 -10.66 -0.34 18.40
N CYS A 337 -11.33 0.64 19.02
CA CYS A 337 -12.63 1.13 18.58
C CYS A 337 -12.54 1.97 17.29
N PRO A 338 -13.04 1.51 16.14
CA PRO A 338 -12.89 2.23 14.88
C PRO A 338 -13.78 3.49 14.77
N TYR A 339 -14.78 3.64 15.64
CA TYR A 339 -15.74 4.74 15.60
C TYR A 339 -15.50 5.80 16.69
N ASN A 340 -14.46 5.66 17.53
CA ASN A 340 -14.33 6.35 18.84
C ASN A 340 -15.66 6.38 19.60
N ALA A 341 -16.31 5.23 19.62
CA ALA A 341 -17.46 4.97 20.46
C ALA A 341 -17.04 4.62 21.90
N ILE A 342 -15.75 4.55 22.21
CA ILE A 342 -15.26 4.32 23.58
C ILE A 342 -14.42 5.54 23.97
N VAL A 343 -14.62 6.00 25.20
CA VAL A 343 -13.76 7.00 25.86
C VAL A 343 -13.34 6.47 27.22
N MET A 344 -12.12 6.80 27.64
CA MET A 344 -11.62 6.43 28.96
C MET A 344 -11.83 7.61 29.92
N ALA A 345 -12.61 7.40 30.97
CA ALA A 345 -12.90 8.40 31.99
C ALA A 345 -12.25 8.01 33.33
N SER A 346 -12.02 8.99 34.20
CA SER A 346 -11.52 8.72 35.56
C SER A 346 -12.48 7.79 36.30
N SER A 347 -11.93 6.76 36.94
CA SER A 347 -12.74 5.77 37.64
C SER A 347 -13.20 6.32 38.99
N PRO A 348 -14.51 6.40 39.26
CA PRO A 348 -15.01 6.90 40.54
C PRO A 348 -14.80 5.89 41.68
N ARG A 349 -14.61 4.61 41.36
CA ARG A 349 -14.47 3.51 42.33
C ARG A 349 -13.58 2.38 41.79
N PRO A 350 -12.80 1.70 42.65
CA PRO A 350 -12.03 0.53 42.25
C PRO A 350 -12.95 -0.56 41.69
N GLY A 351 -12.47 -1.31 40.70
CA GLY A 351 -13.20 -2.45 40.16
C GLY A 351 -13.24 -3.62 41.16
N GLN A 352 -14.17 -4.55 40.96
CA GLN A 352 -14.39 -5.64 41.92
C GLN A 352 -13.46 -6.84 41.68
N THR A 353 -12.99 -7.03 40.45
CA THR A 353 -12.03 -8.10 40.14
C THR A 353 -10.62 -7.75 40.60
N ARG A 354 -9.80 -8.77 40.89
CA ARG A 354 -8.38 -8.57 41.24
C ARG A 354 -7.61 -7.75 40.20
N ALA A 355 -7.95 -7.90 38.92
CA ALA A 355 -7.34 -7.15 37.83
C ALA A 355 -7.83 -5.69 37.75
N ALA A 356 -9.03 -5.39 38.23
CA ALA A 356 -9.64 -4.06 38.18
C ALA A 356 -9.53 -3.27 39.51
N ALA A 357 -9.02 -3.90 40.57
CA ALA A 357 -8.91 -3.31 41.91
C ALA A 357 -8.15 -1.98 41.95
N ASN A 358 -7.12 -1.82 41.10
CA ASN A 358 -6.28 -0.61 41.04
C ASN A 358 -6.53 0.25 39.79
N ARG A 359 -7.68 0.10 39.13
CA ARG A 359 -7.98 0.87 37.91
C ARG A 359 -8.04 2.36 38.21
N LYS A 360 -7.42 3.16 37.34
CA LYS A 360 -7.55 4.63 37.36
C LYS A 360 -8.60 5.12 36.36
N LEU A 361 -8.87 4.31 35.34
CA LEU A 361 -9.76 4.64 34.24
C LEU A 361 -10.87 3.59 34.14
N VAL A 362 -12.02 4.02 33.62
CA VAL A 362 -13.14 3.16 33.24
C VAL A 362 -13.53 3.50 31.80
N ALA A 363 -13.80 2.47 31.00
CA ALA A 363 -14.31 2.66 29.64
C ALA A 363 -15.77 3.14 29.71
N ILE A 364 -16.13 4.08 28.85
CA ILE A 364 -17.51 4.55 28.65
C ILE A 364 -17.82 4.47 27.17
N VAL A 365 -18.97 3.87 26.83
CA VAL A 365 -19.42 3.77 25.44
C VAL A 365 -20.27 5.00 25.10
N LEU A 366 -19.87 5.72 24.04
CA LEU A 366 -20.62 6.82 23.45
C LEU A 366 -21.67 6.26 22.48
N ASP A 367 -22.90 6.31 22.95
CA ASP A 367 -24.10 5.84 22.28
C ASP A 367 -24.33 6.41 20.87
N SER A 368 -23.88 7.64 20.62
CA SER A 368 -24.02 8.33 19.33
C SER A 368 -23.03 7.86 18.26
N ARG A 369 -22.02 7.07 18.65
CA ARG A 369 -20.93 6.62 17.77
C ARG A 369 -20.83 5.10 17.66
N CYS A 370 -21.48 4.36 18.55
CA CYS A 370 -21.44 2.90 18.54
C CYS A 370 -22.28 2.35 17.38
N VAL A 371 -21.67 1.52 16.53
CA VAL A 371 -22.36 0.85 15.40
C VAL A 371 -22.48 -0.66 15.61
N GLU A 372 -22.30 -1.13 16.85
CA GLU A 372 -22.56 -2.53 17.23
C GLU A 372 -21.63 -3.56 16.56
N CYS A 373 -20.44 -3.13 16.13
CA CYS A 373 -19.48 -3.99 15.43
C CYS A 373 -18.76 -5.04 16.30
N GLY A 374 -18.86 -4.98 17.63
CA GLY A 374 -18.29 -5.97 18.54
C GLY A 374 -16.75 -6.02 18.68
N ILE A 375 -15.98 -5.20 17.94
CA ILE A 375 -14.50 -5.22 17.97
C ILE A 375 -13.94 -5.04 19.38
N CYS A 376 -14.56 -4.14 20.14
CA CYS A 376 -14.13 -3.83 21.50
C CYS A 376 -14.26 -5.01 22.48
N ILE A 377 -15.17 -5.95 22.23
CA ILE A 377 -15.33 -7.20 23.00
C ILE A 377 -14.14 -8.10 22.75
N GLY A 378 -13.82 -8.36 21.48
CA GLY A 378 -12.68 -9.19 21.11
C GLY A 378 -11.33 -8.60 21.53
N ALA A 379 -11.25 -7.27 21.66
CA ALA A 379 -10.07 -6.56 22.15
C ALA A 379 -9.91 -6.62 23.68
N CYS A 380 -10.97 -6.97 24.43
CA CYS A 380 -10.95 -6.94 25.89
C CYS A 380 -10.56 -8.31 26.47
N PRO A 381 -9.31 -8.50 26.96
CA PRO A 381 -8.91 -9.78 27.55
C PRO A 381 -9.55 -10.02 28.93
N PHE A 382 -10.22 -9.02 29.49
CA PHE A 382 -10.82 -9.04 30.82
C PHE A 382 -12.35 -9.18 30.80
N GLN A 383 -12.95 -9.41 29.63
CA GLN A 383 -14.40 -9.59 29.48
C GLN A 383 -15.19 -8.43 30.13
N ALA A 384 -14.71 -7.20 29.90
CA ALA A 384 -15.29 -5.98 30.46
C ALA A 384 -16.26 -5.27 29.50
N LEU A 385 -16.52 -5.86 28.33
CA LEU A 385 -17.37 -5.32 27.28
C LEU A 385 -18.24 -6.44 26.74
N GLU A 386 -19.53 -6.15 26.55
CA GLU A 386 -20.48 -7.09 25.96
C GLU A 386 -21.48 -6.37 25.04
N LEU A 387 -22.13 -7.12 24.16
CA LEU A 387 -23.26 -6.66 23.38
C LEU A 387 -24.52 -7.27 24.01
N PRO A 388 -25.53 -6.48 24.41
CA PRO A 388 -26.66 -6.96 25.20
C PRO A 388 -27.41 -8.16 24.59
N GLN A 389 -27.41 -8.28 23.26
CA GLN A 389 -28.10 -9.37 22.56
C GLN A 389 -27.19 -10.51 22.11
N ILE A 390 -25.87 -10.39 22.30
CA ILE A 390 -24.90 -11.47 22.07
C ILE A 390 -23.84 -11.42 23.17
N THR A 391 -23.98 -12.31 24.15
CA THR A 391 -23.00 -12.43 25.24
C THR A 391 -21.75 -13.16 24.78
N GLU A 392 -20.60 -12.87 25.41
CA GLU A 392 -19.34 -13.57 25.10
C GLU A 392 -19.46 -15.08 25.33
N ALA A 393 -20.22 -15.51 26.33
CA ALA A 393 -20.51 -16.91 26.59
C ALA A 393 -21.22 -17.59 25.41
N GLN A 394 -22.21 -16.92 24.79
CA GLN A 394 -22.89 -17.42 23.60
C GLN A 394 -21.97 -17.49 22.38
N ILE A 395 -21.02 -16.55 22.25
CA ILE A 395 -19.98 -16.61 21.20
C ILE A 395 -19.04 -17.78 21.45
N GLN A 396 -18.53 -17.94 22.68
CA GLN A 396 -17.63 -19.03 23.04
C GLN A 396 -18.31 -20.39 22.85
N GLU A 397 -19.59 -20.52 23.20
CA GLU A 397 -20.37 -21.73 22.98
C GLU A 397 -20.53 -22.04 21.48
N LYS A 398 -20.83 -21.05 20.64
CA LYS A 398 -20.86 -21.21 19.18
C LYS A 398 -19.50 -21.61 18.60
N VAL A 399 -18.41 -21.03 19.11
CA VAL A 399 -17.04 -21.39 18.70
C VAL A 399 -16.72 -22.83 19.11
N LEU A 400 -17.04 -23.21 20.34
CA LEU A 400 -16.84 -24.57 20.84
C LEU A 400 -17.70 -25.59 20.08
N ALA A 401 -18.92 -25.25 19.71
CA ALA A 401 -19.78 -26.08 18.87
C ALA A 401 -19.21 -26.25 17.46
N ALA A 402 -18.75 -25.16 16.84
CA ALA A 402 -18.11 -25.19 15.52
C ALA A 402 -16.74 -25.87 15.50
N CYS A 403 -16.07 -26.00 16.65
CA CYS A 403 -14.84 -26.78 16.79
C CYS A 403 -15.10 -28.28 17.02
N ARG A 404 -16.33 -28.67 17.38
CA ARG A 404 -16.73 -30.09 17.54
C ARG A 404 -17.21 -30.72 16.23
N THR A 405 -17.60 -29.91 15.25
CA THR A 405 -17.90 -30.29 13.86
C THR A 405 -16.69 -30.09 12.96
#